data_AF-A0A4R8QHW1-F1
#
_entry.id   AF-A0A4R8QHW1-F1
#
_cell.length_a   1.000
_cell.length_b   1.000
_cell.length_c   1.000
_cell.angle_alpha   90.00
_cell.angle_beta   90.00
_cell.angle_gamma   90.00
#
_symmetry.space_group_name_H-M   'P 1'
#
loop_
_entity.id
_entity.type
_entity.pdbx_description
1 polymer ?
#
loop_
_entity_poly.entity_id
_entity_poly.type
_entity_poly.pdbx_seq_one_letter_code
_entity_poly.pdbx_strand_id
1 'polypeptide(L)'
;MGEEMREMSAVVVDQTSAPKVFEATLAVDGMTRSSCVGAVTEALEHLPWIQSVTVNLVANNAAVLFEGRSHLDDIISAISNAGYDGAPNDLTQDTTVPAKDLRRTVCSVSVDMLESGDVVKVVQGGSPPWDGIILGGSGELIETSLTGDPKPVMKHVGDSVYCGTVNKGGPITIRVTGAPESSLLDQIIKVVREGQARRAPIERVADAITGSFVPAVILIAMVTWLTWLGLGLTGKLPADYNDAAVGGWPLWSLEFAIAVLVVACPCGIGLAAPTAFFVGGGLAAKYGILAKGGGEAFQEASRLDIMVFDKTGTLTGGGEPKVTDHRISVNATASGDNVKTAQAVGAMAGIPADHIIAGVLPEQKADKIKYLQKSQVKPVSRLGFRTSSYRRPIVAMVGDGINDTRALAVADIGIDIGSGSDVAVSAAEFVLLNSKLLTLLTLLTVSRAVCRRAKLNFAWALVYNVAALPIAAGVLYPIKTGGNYTRLDPVWAALAMVLSSLSVITSSLLLRSRLPLVGFRSRPMEDLGVKK
;
A
#
# COMPACT_ATOMS: atom_id res chain seq x y z
N MET A 1 29.22 -62.13 -61.64
CA MET A 1 29.14 -60.93 -60.79
C MET A 1 28.94 -59.74 -61.70
N GLY A 2 27.70 -59.43 -62.02
CA GLY A 2 27.32 -58.28 -62.80
C GLY A 2 25.91 -57.92 -62.40
N GLU A 3 25.69 -56.64 -62.12
CA GLU A 3 24.49 -55.89 -62.48
C GLU A 3 24.71 -54.42 -62.06
N GLU A 4 25.06 -53.62 -63.06
CA GLU A 4 24.68 -52.21 -63.16
C GLU A 4 23.20 -52.12 -63.57
N MET A 5 22.55 -51.06 -63.08
CA MET A 5 21.34 -50.40 -63.59
C MET A 5 20.09 -51.25 -63.88
N ARG A 6 19.03 -50.97 -63.12
CA ARG A 6 17.67 -50.80 -63.67
C ARG A 6 16.92 -49.68 -62.94
N GLU A 7 16.51 -48.70 -63.73
CA GLU A 7 15.45 -47.74 -63.42
C GLU A 7 14.18 -48.45 -62.94
N MET A 8 13.49 -47.83 -61.99
CA MET A 8 12.07 -48.09 -61.78
C MET A 8 11.35 -46.77 -61.54
N SER A 9 10.92 -46.19 -62.67
CA SER A 9 9.65 -45.52 -62.92
C SER A 9 8.99 -44.77 -61.75
N ALA A 10 8.95 -43.44 -61.92
CA ALA A 10 8.07 -42.53 -61.23
C ALA A 10 6.59 -42.98 -61.29
N VAL A 11 5.93 -42.96 -60.13
CA VAL A 11 4.47 -42.83 -60.07
C VAL A 11 4.18 -41.36 -59.80
N VAL A 12 3.83 -40.65 -60.87
CA VAL A 12 3.19 -39.33 -60.80
C VAL A 12 1.82 -39.56 -60.18
N VAL A 13 1.65 -39.14 -58.92
CA VAL A 13 0.32 -38.87 -58.39
C VAL A 13 0.00 -37.43 -58.73
N ASP A 14 -1.06 -37.29 -59.50
CA ASP A 14 -1.64 -36.07 -60.03
C ASP A 14 -1.72 -34.95 -58.98
N GLN A 15 -1.34 -33.75 -59.40
CA GLN A 15 -1.44 -32.55 -58.58
C GLN A 15 -2.92 -32.24 -58.34
N THR A 16 -3.46 -32.66 -57.21
CA THR A 16 -4.62 -31.97 -56.64
C THR A 16 -4.09 -30.66 -56.10
N SER A 17 -4.40 -29.57 -56.83
CA SER A 17 -4.11 -28.19 -56.49
C SER A 17 -4.20 -27.94 -54.99
N ALA A 18 -3.09 -27.53 -54.37
CA ALA A 18 -3.08 -27.06 -52.98
C ALA A 18 -4.18 -25.99 -52.81
N PRO A 19 -4.92 -25.98 -51.68
CA PRO A 19 -5.93 -24.97 -51.44
C PRO A 19 -5.26 -23.59 -51.50
N LYS A 20 -5.76 -22.73 -52.39
CA LYS A 20 -5.27 -21.34 -52.48
C LYS A 20 -5.74 -20.61 -51.24
N VAL A 21 -4.79 -20.28 -50.38
CA VAL A 21 -5.00 -19.47 -49.18
C VAL A 21 -4.92 -18.00 -49.57
N PHE A 22 -5.88 -17.21 -49.11
CA PHE A 22 -5.99 -15.79 -49.36
C PHE A 22 -5.88 -15.02 -48.05
N GLU A 23 -5.26 -13.84 -48.10
CA GLU A 23 -5.21 -12.90 -46.99
C GLU A 23 -6.10 -11.69 -47.33
N ALA A 24 -7.06 -11.38 -46.48
CA ALA A 24 -7.88 -10.18 -46.60
C ALA A 24 -7.76 -9.33 -45.35
N THR A 25 -7.61 -8.02 -45.54
CA THR A 25 -7.75 -7.04 -44.46
C THR A 25 -9.10 -6.35 -44.59
N LEU A 26 -9.97 -6.55 -43.59
CA LEU A 26 -11.29 -5.95 -43.50
C LEU A 26 -11.27 -4.83 -42.45
N ALA A 27 -11.79 -3.66 -42.79
CA ALA A 27 -12.13 -2.64 -41.81
C ALA A 27 -13.36 -3.13 -41.03
N VAL A 28 -13.32 -2.99 -39.71
CA VAL A 28 -14.39 -3.41 -38.80
C VAL A 28 -14.77 -2.20 -37.94
N ASP A 29 -15.90 -1.58 -38.27
CA ASP A 29 -16.38 -0.38 -37.58
C ASP A 29 -17.25 -0.75 -36.37
N GLY A 30 -17.24 0.09 -35.34
CA GLY A 30 -17.99 -0.11 -34.09
C GLY A 30 -17.25 -0.83 -32.96
N MET A 31 -15.99 -1.22 -33.14
CA MET A 31 -15.17 -1.77 -32.05
C MET A 31 -14.72 -0.66 -31.09
N THR A 32 -15.11 -0.75 -29.81
CA THR A 32 -14.81 0.29 -28.80
C THR A 32 -14.10 -0.21 -27.55
N ARG A 33 -14.07 -1.53 -27.31
CA ARG A 33 -13.48 -2.16 -26.12
C ARG A 33 -12.82 -3.49 -26.49
N SER A 34 -11.93 -3.98 -25.64
CA SER A 34 -11.25 -5.27 -25.83
C SER A 34 -12.20 -6.47 -25.91
N SER A 35 -13.38 -6.39 -25.30
CA SER A 35 -14.43 -7.40 -25.46
C SER A 35 -14.94 -7.53 -26.91
N CYS A 36 -14.85 -6.46 -27.72
CA CYS A 36 -15.24 -6.49 -29.12
C CYS A 36 -14.26 -7.34 -29.95
N VAL A 37 -12.98 -7.33 -29.59
CA VAL A 37 -11.93 -8.14 -30.25
C VAL A 37 -12.25 -9.62 -30.12
N GLY A 38 -12.55 -10.08 -28.90
CA GLY A 38 -12.89 -11.48 -28.65
C GLY A 38 -14.13 -11.94 -29.42
N ALA A 39 -15.17 -11.12 -29.46
CA ALA A 39 -16.41 -11.45 -30.18
C ALA A 39 -16.20 -11.58 -31.70
N VAL A 40 -15.37 -10.71 -32.29
CA VAL A 40 -15.04 -10.79 -33.74
C VAL A 40 -14.11 -11.97 -34.03
N THR A 41 -13.12 -12.23 -33.17
CA THR A 41 -12.22 -13.40 -33.32
C THR A 41 -13.00 -14.71 -33.23
N GLU A 42 -13.87 -14.87 -32.22
CA GLU A 42 -14.66 -16.09 -32.02
C GLU A 42 -15.65 -16.32 -33.18
N ALA A 43 -16.30 -15.26 -33.68
CA ALA A 43 -17.22 -15.36 -34.81
C ALA A 43 -16.54 -15.84 -36.11
N LEU A 44 -15.26 -15.48 -36.30
CA LEU A 44 -14.50 -15.85 -37.49
C LEU A 44 -13.80 -17.20 -37.34
N GLU A 45 -13.24 -17.53 -36.17
CA GLU A 45 -12.59 -18.83 -35.94
C GLU A 45 -13.56 -20.03 -36.01
N HIS A 46 -14.86 -19.80 -35.84
CA HIS A 46 -15.88 -20.83 -36.02
C HIS A 46 -16.07 -21.30 -37.46
N LEU A 47 -15.54 -20.57 -38.46
CA LEU A 47 -15.65 -20.96 -39.86
C LEU A 47 -14.54 -21.95 -40.24
N PRO A 48 -14.87 -23.16 -40.74
CA PRO A 48 -13.91 -24.26 -40.87
C PRO A 48 -12.83 -24.06 -41.94
N TRP A 49 -12.99 -23.05 -42.80
CA TRP A 49 -12.09 -22.69 -43.89
C TRP A 49 -11.22 -21.47 -43.56
N ILE A 50 -11.27 -20.97 -42.31
CA ILE A 50 -10.39 -19.92 -41.79
C ILE A 50 -9.18 -20.55 -41.10
N GLN A 51 -7.98 -20.13 -41.47
CA GLN A 51 -6.72 -20.63 -40.91
C GLN A 51 -6.22 -19.78 -39.74
N SER A 52 -6.41 -18.45 -39.80
CA SER A 52 -6.08 -17.57 -38.69
C SER A 52 -6.79 -16.22 -38.80
N VAL A 53 -7.08 -15.62 -37.65
CA VAL A 53 -7.73 -14.31 -37.53
C VAL A 53 -6.88 -13.42 -36.63
N THR A 54 -6.57 -12.20 -37.08
CA THR A 54 -5.91 -11.18 -36.27
C THR A 54 -6.74 -9.92 -36.28
N VAL A 55 -7.26 -9.51 -35.12
CA VAL A 55 -8.11 -8.31 -34.98
C VAL A 55 -7.32 -7.22 -34.25
N ASN A 56 -7.26 -6.02 -34.82
CA ASN A 56 -6.58 -4.88 -34.25
C ASN A 56 -7.58 -3.78 -33.86
N LEU A 57 -7.75 -3.59 -32.56
CA LEU A 57 -8.66 -2.58 -31.99
C LEU A 57 -8.21 -1.14 -32.29
N VAL A 58 -6.90 -0.87 -32.40
CA VAL A 58 -6.39 0.48 -32.64
C VAL A 58 -6.55 0.88 -34.11
N ALA A 59 -6.40 -0.08 -35.01
CA ALA A 59 -6.52 0.13 -36.45
C ALA A 59 -7.94 -0.10 -36.99
N ASN A 60 -8.90 -0.50 -36.15
CA ASN A 60 -10.26 -0.88 -36.52
C ASN A 60 -10.31 -1.82 -37.74
N ASN A 61 -9.47 -2.85 -37.73
CA ASN A 61 -9.41 -3.82 -38.82
C ASN A 61 -9.16 -5.25 -38.33
N ALA A 62 -9.48 -6.21 -39.19
CA ALA A 62 -9.26 -7.63 -39.02
C ALA A 62 -8.52 -8.17 -40.24
N ALA A 63 -7.38 -8.82 -40.02
CA ALA A 63 -6.65 -9.58 -41.02
C ALA A 63 -7.03 -11.06 -40.90
N VAL A 64 -7.52 -11.65 -41.98
CA VAL A 64 -8.04 -13.02 -42.01
C VAL A 64 -7.32 -13.81 -43.11
N LEU A 65 -6.81 -14.98 -42.75
CA LEU A 65 -6.25 -15.97 -43.67
C LEU A 65 -7.29 -17.08 -43.87
N PHE A 66 -7.73 -17.29 -45.12
CA PHE A 66 -8.84 -18.18 -45.42
C PHE A 66 -8.69 -18.89 -46.77
N GLU A 67 -9.34 -20.04 -46.92
CA GLU A 67 -9.32 -20.84 -48.14
C GLU A 67 -10.46 -20.45 -49.08
N GLY A 68 -10.17 -20.23 -50.36
CA GLY A 68 -11.19 -19.97 -51.38
C GLY A 68 -11.72 -18.53 -51.40
N ARG A 69 -11.46 -17.80 -52.50
CA ARG A 69 -11.86 -16.39 -52.67
C ARG A 69 -13.38 -16.14 -52.56
N SER A 70 -14.21 -17.13 -52.82
CA SER A 70 -15.68 -17.03 -52.76
C SER A 70 -16.23 -16.82 -51.35
N HIS A 71 -15.43 -17.06 -50.31
CA HIS A 71 -15.87 -16.96 -48.91
C HIS A 71 -15.71 -15.56 -48.30
N LEU A 72 -15.21 -14.57 -49.05
CA LEU A 72 -15.03 -13.21 -48.56
C LEU A 72 -16.36 -12.58 -48.10
N ASP A 73 -17.45 -12.82 -48.83
CA ASP A 73 -18.77 -12.30 -48.49
C ASP A 73 -19.34 -12.98 -47.23
N ASP A 74 -18.97 -14.25 -46.99
CA ASP A 74 -19.34 -15.00 -45.78
C ASP A 74 -18.61 -14.43 -44.54
N ILE A 75 -17.35 -14.00 -44.68
CA ILE A 75 -16.57 -13.33 -43.61
C ILE A 75 -17.24 -12.01 -43.22
N ILE A 76 -17.60 -11.19 -44.22
CA ILE A 76 -18.28 -9.91 -43.98
C ILE A 76 -19.63 -10.13 -43.28
N SER A 77 -20.37 -11.16 -43.70
CA SER A 77 -21.66 -11.53 -43.09
C SER A 77 -21.49 -12.02 -41.65
N ALA A 78 -20.43 -12.77 -41.35
CA ALA A 78 -20.12 -13.22 -39.99
C ALA A 78 -19.81 -12.05 -39.04
N ILE A 79 -19.05 -11.05 -39.51
CA ILE A 79 -18.74 -9.83 -38.76
C ILE A 79 -20.03 -9.01 -38.52
N SER A 80 -20.91 -8.91 -39.52
CA SER A 80 -22.22 -8.26 -39.39
C SER A 80 -23.14 -8.97 -38.40
N ASN A 81 -23.17 -10.30 -38.42
CA ASN A 81 -23.92 -11.11 -37.45
C ASN A 81 -23.39 -10.97 -36.01
N ALA A 82 -22.09 -10.67 -35.85
CA ALA A 82 -21.48 -10.34 -34.56
C ALA A 82 -21.80 -8.90 -34.09
N GLY A 83 -22.49 -8.11 -34.92
CA GLY A 83 -22.95 -6.75 -34.61
C GLY A 83 -22.00 -5.64 -35.01
N TYR A 84 -21.08 -5.89 -35.95
CA TYR A 84 -20.08 -4.92 -36.42
C TYR A 84 -20.16 -4.73 -37.94
N ASP A 85 -19.86 -3.53 -38.43
CA ASP A 85 -19.87 -3.27 -39.88
C ASP A 85 -18.51 -3.62 -40.49
N GLY A 86 -18.47 -4.66 -41.32
CA GLY A 86 -17.27 -5.10 -42.04
C GLY A 86 -17.22 -4.54 -43.46
N ALA A 87 -16.14 -3.85 -43.84
CA ALA A 87 -15.89 -3.42 -45.21
C ALA A 87 -14.51 -3.91 -45.69
N PRO A 88 -14.38 -4.44 -46.92
CA PRO A 88 -13.07 -4.87 -47.43
C PRO A 88 -12.17 -3.64 -47.64
N ASN A 89 -10.98 -3.63 -47.03
CA ASN A 89 -10.05 -2.50 -47.11
C ASN A 89 -8.92 -2.77 -48.12
N ASP A 90 -8.38 -3.99 -48.15
CA ASP A 90 -7.43 -4.44 -49.17
C ASP A 90 -7.48 -5.97 -49.34
N LEU A 91 -7.47 -6.43 -50.60
CA LEU A 91 -7.36 -7.84 -50.97
C LEU A 91 -6.00 -8.09 -51.60
N THR A 92 -5.07 -8.69 -50.85
CA THR A 92 -3.76 -9.08 -51.36
C THR A 92 -3.79 -10.55 -51.79
N GLN A 93 -3.35 -10.85 -53.01
CA GLN A 93 -3.37 -12.22 -53.58
C GLN A 93 -2.03 -12.95 -53.43
N ASP A 94 -2.15 -14.26 -53.23
CA ASP A 94 -1.13 -15.32 -53.37
C ASP A 94 0.12 -15.21 -52.50
N THR A 95 -0.01 -15.53 -51.22
CA THR A 95 1.12 -16.02 -50.41
C THR A 95 1.17 -17.53 -50.48
N THR A 96 1.88 -18.07 -51.47
CA THR A 96 2.34 -19.46 -51.42
C THR A 96 3.42 -19.56 -50.35
N VAL A 97 3.03 -19.89 -49.12
CA VAL A 97 3.99 -20.14 -48.04
C VAL A 97 4.55 -21.56 -48.25
N PRO A 98 5.86 -21.73 -48.54
CA PRO A 98 6.43 -23.06 -48.68
C PRO A 98 6.38 -23.78 -47.33
N ALA A 99 5.78 -24.96 -47.34
CA ALA A 99 5.59 -25.83 -46.17
C ALA A 99 6.92 -26.43 -45.67
N LYS A 100 7.78 -25.62 -45.03
CA LYS A 100 8.92 -26.12 -44.25
C LYS A 100 9.51 -25.10 -43.27
N ASP A 101 8.71 -24.56 -42.35
CA ASP A 101 9.24 -23.98 -41.09
C ASP A 101 8.11 -23.74 -40.06
N LEU A 102 7.50 -24.83 -39.58
CA LEU A 102 6.43 -24.76 -38.57
C LEU A 102 6.94 -24.75 -37.11
N ARG A 103 8.17 -24.32 -36.85
CA ARG A 103 8.71 -24.28 -35.48
C ARG A 103 9.37 -22.94 -35.15
N ARG A 104 8.58 -22.12 -34.46
CA ARG A 104 8.90 -20.85 -33.75
C ARG A 104 8.71 -19.57 -34.57
N THR A 105 7.47 -19.27 -34.91
CA THR A 105 7.03 -17.89 -35.10
C THR A 105 7.12 -17.18 -33.75
N VAL A 106 7.90 -16.10 -33.65
CA VAL A 106 7.96 -15.25 -32.46
C VAL A 106 6.77 -14.29 -32.51
N CYS A 107 5.79 -14.47 -31.63
CA CYS A 107 4.64 -13.59 -31.50
C CYS A 107 4.82 -12.61 -30.33
N SER A 108 4.31 -11.38 -30.45
CA SER A 108 4.22 -10.46 -29.32
C SER A 108 2.92 -10.71 -28.57
N VAL A 109 3.02 -11.06 -27.30
CA VAL A 109 1.87 -11.37 -26.43
C VAL A 109 1.93 -10.43 -25.23
N SER A 110 0.76 -10.03 -24.70
CA SER A 110 0.70 -9.24 -23.46
C SER A 110 1.33 -10.00 -22.30
N VAL A 111 2.00 -9.28 -21.40
CA VAL A 111 2.62 -9.85 -20.19
C VAL A 111 1.61 -10.57 -19.30
N ASP A 112 0.35 -10.12 -19.32
CA ASP A 112 -0.76 -10.69 -18.53
C ASP A 112 -1.24 -12.05 -19.04
N MET A 113 -0.84 -12.46 -20.25
CA MET A 113 -1.21 -13.74 -20.86
C MET A 113 -0.07 -14.77 -20.83
N LEU A 114 1.04 -14.47 -20.14
CA LEU A 114 2.16 -15.41 -19.98
C LEU A 114 1.86 -16.44 -18.90
N GLU A 115 2.06 -17.72 -19.23
CA GLU A 115 1.91 -18.83 -18.30
C GLU A 115 3.26 -19.43 -17.89
N SER A 116 3.27 -20.13 -16.76
CA SER A 116 4.46 -20.87 -16.32
C SER A 116 4.80 -21.96 -17.34
N GLY A 117 6.04 -21.96 -17.81
CA GLY A 117 6.52 -22.84 -18.88
C GLY A 117 6.70 -22.15 -20.23
N ASP A 118 6.15 -20.94 -20.39
CA ASP A 118 6.32 -20.17 -21.61
C ASP A 118 7.77 -19.75 -21.85
N VAL A 119 8.12 -19.66 -23.12
CA VAL A 119 9.48 -19.33 -23.55
C VAL A 119 9.49 -17.92 -24.13
N VAL A 120 10.11 -17.00 -23.40
CA VAL A 120 10.17 -15.58 -23.75
C VAL A 120 11.57 -15.20 -24.20
N LYS A 121 11.67 -14.38 -25.25
CA LYS A 121 12.94 -13.80 -25.71
C LYS A 121 13.11 -12.41 -25.12
N VAL A 122 14.14 -12.22 -24.31
CA VAL A 122 14.51 -10.93 -23.71
C VAL A 122 15.63 -10.31 -24.55
N VAL A 123 15.32 -9.21 -25.21
CA VAL A 123 16.27 -8.45 -26.04
C VAL A 123 17.23 -7.63 -25.19
N GLN A 124 18.30 -7.13 -25.80
CA GLN A 124 19.21 -6.19 -25.15
C GLN A 124 18.46 -4.93 -24.72
N GLY A 125 18.72 -4.48 -23.49
CA GLY A 125 18.03 -3.37 -22.82
C GLY A 125 16.67 -3.73 -22.23
N GLY A 126 16.13 -4.92 -22.53
CA GLY A 126 14.87 -5.41 -21.98
C GLY A 126 15.02 -6.04 -20.60
N SER A 127 13.94 -6.03 -19.82
CA SER A 127 13.80 -6.82 -18.60
C SER A 127 13.05 -8.12 -18.89
N PRO A 128 13.41 -9.24 -18.24
CA PRO A 128 12.52 -10.38 -18.14
C PRO A 128 11.14 -9.92 -17.62
N PRO A 129 10.02 -10.35 -18.25
CA PRO A 129 8.69 -10.05 -17.73
C PRO A 129 8.39 -10.81 -16.44
N TRP A 130 9.01 -11.99 -16.28
CA TRP A 130 8.83 -12.89 -15.14
C TRP A 130 10.14 -13.59 -14.77
N ASP A 131 10.18 -14.12 -13.56
CA ASP A 131 11.27 -14.98 -13.11
C ASP A 131 11.33 -16.25 -13.96
N GLY A 132 12.55 -16.68 -14.28
CA GLY A 132 12.74 -17.79 -15.19
C GLY A 132 14.13 -18.38 -15.18
N ILE A 133 14.32 -19.38 -16.02
CA ILE A 133 15.60 -20.04 -16.25
C ILE A 133 16.05 -19.80 -17.69
N ILE A 134 17.32 -19.42 -17.88
CA ILE A 134 17.87 -19.21 -19.21
C ILE A 134 17.93 -20.56 -19.95
N LEU A 135 17.25 -20.65 -21.09
CA LEU A 135 17.30 -21.79 -22.00
C LEU A 135 18.31 -21.61 -23.13
N GLY A 136 18.62 -20.37 -23.51
CA GLY A 136 19.53 -20.09 -24.62
C GLY A 136 20.10 -18.68 -24.58
N GLY A 137 21.36 -18.57 -25.02
CA GLY A 137 22.15 -17.34 -24.96
C GLY A 137 22.95 -17.20 -23.67
N SER A 138 23.81 -16.20 -23.64
CA SER A 138 24.54 -15.75 -22.45
C SER A 138 24.43 -14.24 -22.39
N GLY A 139 24.03 -13.72 -21.24
CA GLY A 139 23.75 -12.29 -21.06
C GLY A 139 24.43 -11.75 -19.81
N GLU A 140 24.87 -10.51 -19.91
CA GLU A 140 25.24 -9.70 -18.74
C GLU A 140 23.96 -9.07 -18.20
N LEU A 141 23.49 -9.52 -17.05
CA LEU A 141 22.31 -8.96 -16.41
C LEU A 141 22.73 -8.04 -15.27
N ILE A 142 22.17 -6.84 -15.28
CA ILE A 142 22.29 -5.90 -14.17
C ILE A 142 21.14 -6.18 -13.21
N GLU A 143 21.47 -6.65 -12.01
CA GLU A 143 20.52 -6.98 -10.96
C GLU A 143 20.35 -5.84 -9.93
N THR A 144 20.56 -4.57 -10.31
CA THR A 144 20.48 -3.42 -9.39
C THR A 144 19.16 -3.38 -8.63
N SER A 145 18.05 -3.69 -9.31
CA SER A 145 16.71 -3.73 -8.72
C SER A 145 16.58 -4.79 -7.62
N LEU A 146 17.43 -5.83 -7.63
CA LEU A 146 17.41 -6.96 -6.70
C LEU A 146 18.52 -6.90 -5.62
N THR A 147 19.73 -6.55 -6.03
CA THR A 147 20.96 -6.62 -5.21
C THR A 147 21.47 -5.24 -4.78
N GLY A 148 20.98 -4.16 -5.40
CA GLY A 148 21.43 -2.78 -5.16
C GLY A 148 22.80 -2.43 -5.76
N ASP A 149 23.51 -3.41 -6.33
CA ASP A 149 24.82 -3.20 -6.96
C ASP A 149 24.68 -3.11 -8.49
N PRO A 150 25.23 -2.07 -9.15
CA PRO A 150 25.13 -1.89 -10.60
C PRO A 150 26.10 -2.77 -11.40
N LYS A 151 26.73 -3.77 -10.79
CA LYS A 151 27.70 -4.63 -11.47
C LYS A 151 26.97 -5.65 -12.34
N PRO A 152 27.28 -5.72 -13.65
CA PRO A 152 26.71 -6.77 -14.51
C PRO A 152 27.20 -8.15 -14.06
N VAL A 153 26.27 -9.08 -13.90
CA VAL A 153 26.55 -10.48 -13.57
C VAL A 153 26.37 -11.30 -14.85
N MET A 154 27.41 -12.05 -15.22
CA MET A 154 27.35 -12.98 -16.34
C MET A 154 26.49 -14.19 -15.97
N LYS A 155 25.46 -14.46 -16.79
CA LYS A 155 24.58 -15.63 -16.63
C LYS A 155 24.64 -16.51 -17.87
N HIS A 156 24.62 -17.82 -17.62
CA HIS A 156 24.69 -18.85 -18.65
C HIS A 156 23.39 -19.66 -18.68
N VAL A 157 23.26 -20.50 -19.71
CA VAL A 157 22.13 -21.43 -19.84
C VAL A 157 22.04 -22.31 -18.60
N GLY A 158 20.85 -22.37 -18.00
CA GLY A 158 20.57 -23.06 -16.75
C GLY A 158 20.52 -22.15 -15.52
N ASP A 159 21.03 -20.92 -15.60
CA ASP A 159 20.98 -19.96 -14.49
C ASP A 159 19.60 -19.30 -14.38
N SER A 160 19.22 -18.94 -13.15
CA SER A 160 18.00 -18.19 -12.86
C SER A 160 18.15 -16.70 -13.18
N VAL A 161 17.08 -16.13 -13.71
CA VAL A 161 16.90 -14.70 -13.99
C VAL A 161 15.62 -14.20 -13.34
N TYR A 162 15.65 -12.93 -12.92
CA TYR A 162 14.57 -12.33 -12.14
C TYR A 162 13.93 -11.16 -12.89
N CYS A 163 12.64 -10.95 -12.66
CA CYS A 163 11.93 -9.77 -13.13
C CYS A 163 12.55 -8.49 -12.53
N GLY A 164 12.62 -7.41 -13.32
CA GLY A 164 13.23 -6.14 -12.92
C GLY A 164 14.75 -6.07 -13.12
N THR A 165 15.39 -7.15 -13.60
CA THR A 165 16.80 -7.14 -14.04
C THR A 165 16.89 -6.63 -15.47
N VAL A 166 17.99 -5.97 -15.84
CA VAL A 166 18.17 -5.43 -17.20
C VAL A 166 19.24 -6.20 -17.94
N ASN A 167 18.88 -6.78 -19.09
CA ASN A 167 19.85 -7.44 -19.96
C ASN A 167 20.70 -6.41 -20.70
N LYS A 168 22.01 -6.33 -20.43
CA LYS A 168 22.95 -5.49 -21.18
C LYS A 168 23.70 -6.26 -22.27
N GLY A 169 23.69 -7.59 -22.19
CA GLY A 169 24.34 -8.48 -23.16
C GLY A 169 23.48 -8.78 -24.39
N GLY A 170 23.81 -9.88 -25.07
CA GLY A 170 23.05 -10.39 -26.21
C GLY A 170 21.64 -10.87 -25.83
N PRO A 171 20.75 -11.10 -26.80
CA PRO A 171 19.41 -11.58 -26.53
C PRO A 171 19.44 -12.96 -25.85
N ILE A 172 18.68 -13.09 -24.77
CA ILE A 172 18.55 -14.35 -24.02
C ILE A 172 17.14 -14.90 -24.17
N THR A 173 17.04 -16.22 -24.17
CA THR A 173 15.76 -16.93 -24.19
C THR A 173 15.55 -17.56 -22.83
N ILE A 174 14.43 -17.25 -22.18
CA ILE A 174 14.13 -17.66 -20.81
C ILE A 174 12.86 -18.50 -20.80
N ARG A 175 12.78 -19.47 -19.89
CA ARG A 175 11.54 -20.18 -19.57
C ARG A 175 10.97 -19.63 -18.28
N VAL A 176 9.73 -19.15 -18.33
CA VAL A 176 9.02 -18.60 -17.19
C VAL A 176 8.78 -19.71 -16.16
N THR A 177 9.14 -19.45 -14.90
CA THR A 177 9.00 -20.41 -13.79
C THR A 177 7.89 -20.07 -12.80
N GLY A 178 7.18 -18.95 -12.98
CA GLY A 178 6.13 -18.47 -12.07
C GLY A 178 4.78 -18.23 -12.75
N ALA A 179 3.70 -18.47 -12.00
CA ALA A 179 2.29 -18.22 -12.35
C ALA A 179 1.86 -16.79 -11.93
N PRO A 180 0.71 -16.26 -12.41
CA PRO A 180 0.28 -14.91 -12.10
C PRO A 180 -0.24 -14.80 -10.66
N GLU A 181 0.64 -14.48 -9.70
CA GLU A 181 0.21 -13.91 -8.43
C GLU A 181 0.52 -12.41 -8.38
N SER A 182 -0.52 -11.64 -8.68
CA SER A 182 -0.71 -10.20 -8.44
C SER A 182 0.12 -9.21 -9.28
N SER A 183 -0.60 -8.33 -9.98
CA SER A 183 -0.03 -7.13 -10.58
C SER A 183 0.60 -6.23 -9.50
N LEU A 184 1.57 -5.38 -9.88
CA LEU A 184 2.11 -4.30 -9.04
C LEU A 184 1.00 -3.50 -8.34
N LEU A 185 -0.11 -3.25 -9.04
CA LEU A 185 -1.26 -2.54 -8.50
C LEU A 185 -2.01 -3.37 -7.45
N ASP A 186 -2.17 -4.68 -7.65
CA ASP A 186 -2.76 -5.58 -6.66
C ASP A 186 -1.89 -5.71 -5.41
N GLN A 187 -0.57 -5.70 -5.58
CA GLN A 187 0.37 -5.66 -4.45
C GLN A 187 0.23 -4.33 -3.69
N ILE A 188 0.15 -3.19 -4.37
CA ILE A 188 -0.10 -1.88 -3.75
C ILE A 188 -1.45 -1.85 -3.04
N ILE A 189 -2.52 -2.34 -3.66
CA ILE A 189 -3.87 -2.39 -3.07
C ILE A 189 -3.86 -3.30 -1.84
N LYS A 190 -3.21 -4.46 -1.90
CA LYS A 190 -3.07 -5.41 -0.79
C LYS A 190 -2.27 -4.80 0.37
N VAL A 191 -1.13 -4.16 0.07
CA VAL A 191 -0.29 -3.45 1.04
C VAL A 191 -1.06 -2.32 1.75
N VAL A 192 -1.83 -1.52 1.01
CA VAL A 192 -2.66 -0.45 1.58
C VAL A 192 -3.80 -1.01 2.44
N ARG A 193 -4.42 -2.12 2.03
CA ARG A 193 -5.51 -2.78 2.77
C ARG A 193 -5.02 -3.48 4.04
N GLU A 194 -3.87 -4.14 3.99
CA GLU A 194 -3.20 -4.75 5.15
C GLU A 194 -2.75 -3.70 6.16
N GLY A 195 -2.32 -2.54 5.67
CA GLY A 195 -1.93 -1.41 6.50
C GLY A 195 -3.07 -0.80 7.34
N GLN A 196 -4.28 -0.81 6.80
CA GLN A 196 -5.49 -0.32 7.47
C GLN A 196 -5.96 -1.22 8.62
N ALA A 197 -5.43 -2.45 8.74
CA ALA A 197 -5.82 -3.41 9.77
C ALA A 197 -5.07 -3.22 11.10
N ARG A 198 -3.93 -2.51 11.13
CA ARG A 198 -3.11 -2.33 12.34
C ARG A 198 -3.62 -1.16 13.19
N ARG A 199 -4.28 -1.51 14.30
CA ARG A 199 -4.90 -0.57 15.24
C ARG A 199 -3.88 0.05 16.20
N ALA A 200 -4.01 1.35 16.43
CA ALA A 200 -3.14 2.06 17.36
C ALA A 200 -3.32 1.53 18.79
N PRO A 201 -2.26 1.51 19.62
CA PRO A 201 -2.41 1.14 21.03
C PRO A 201 -3.44 2.02 21.78
N ILE A 202 -3.60 3.29 21.40
CA ILE A 202 -4.64 4.16 22.00
C ILE A 202 -6.06 3.71 21.67
N GLU A 203 -6.28 3.08 20.51
CA GLU A 203 -7.57 2.50 20.12
C GLU A 203 -7.87 1.26 20.97
N ARG A 204 -6.86 0.40 21.20
CA ARG A 204 -6.98 -0.75 22.11
C ARG A 204 -7.32 -0.33 23.55
N VAL A 205 -6.75 0.78 24.02
CA VAL A 205 -7.10 1.34 25.34
C VAL A 205 -8.54 1.83 25.36
N ALA A 206 -9.02 2.48 24.30
CA ALA A 206 -10.42 2.89 24.19
C ALA A 206 -11.38 1.69 24.19
N ASP A 207 -11.04 0.61 23.49
CA ASP A 207 -11.81 -0.64 23.48
C ASP A 207 -11.83 -1.30 24.87
N ALA A 208 -10.68 -1.38 25.56
CA ALA A 208 -10.59 -1.94 26.90
C ALA A 208 -11.39 -1.14 27.94
N ILE A 209 -11.35 0.20 27.83
CA ILE A 209 -12.16 1.09 28.67
C ILE A 209 -13.63 0.84 28.40
N THR A 210 -14.06 0.80 27.15
CA THR A 210 -15.45 0.53 26.77
C THR A 210 -15.93 -0.82 27.35
N GLY A 211 -15.11 -1.86 27.26
CA GLY A 211 -15.42 -3.19 27.81
C GLY A 211 -15.61 -3.21 29.33
N SER A 212 -14.83 -2.43 30.08
CA SER A 212 -14.97 -2.33 31.55
C SER A 212 -16.02 -1.31 31.99
N PHE A 213 -16.26 -0.29 31.18
CA PHE A 213 -17.13 0.84 31.48
C PHE A 213 -18.62 0.49 31.32
N VAL A 214 -18.98 -0.32 30.33
CA VAL A 214 -20.38 -0.69 30.07
C VAL A 214 -21.03 -1.38 31.27
N PRO A 215 -20.44 -2.43 31.90
CA PRO A 215 -21.01 -3.04 33.10
C PRO A 215 -21.12 -2.06 34.28
N ALA A 216 -20.13 -1.17 34.45
CA ALA A 216 -20.13 -0.17 35.50
C ALA A 216 -21.29 0.82 35.33
N VAL A 217 -21.57 1.27 34.12
CA VAL A 217 -22.68 2.17 33.79
C VAL A 217 -24.03 1.52 34.06
N ILE A 218 -24.21 0.25 33.68
CA ILE A 218 -25.45 -0.50 33.97
C ILE A 218 -25.65 -0.60 35.48
N LEU A 219 -24.60 -0.90 36.25
CA LEU A 219 -24.67 -0.94 37.70
C LEU A 219 -25.06 0.42 38.29
N ILE A 220 -24.45 1.52 37.82
CA ILE A 220 -24.76 2.88 38.26
C ILE A 220 -26.22 3.24 37.92
N ALA A 221 -26.71 2.90 36.74
CA ALA A 221 -28.10 3.13 36.34
C ALA A 221 -29.09 2.36 37.23
N MET A 222 -28.80 1.09 37.54
CA MET A 222 -29.60 0.28 38.45
C MET A 222 -29.61 0.84 39.88
N VAL A 223 -28.45 1.23 40.41
CA VAL A 223 -28.33 1.85 41.73
C VAL A 223 -29.09 3.18 41.78
N THR A 224 -28.96 4.00 40.74
CA THR A 224 -29.68 5.28 40.62
C THR A 224 -31.18 5.05 40.64
N TRP A 225 -31.68 4.12 39.81
CA TRP A 225 -33.10 3.78 39.76
C TRP A 225 -33.63 3.32 41.11
N LEU A 226 -32.98 2.34 41.75
CA LEU A 226 -33.40 1.79 43.03
C LEU A 226 -33.37 2.83 44.16
N THR A 227 -32.37 3.73 44.15
CA THR A 227 -32.26 4.79 45.16
C THR A 227 -33.41 5.79 45.04
N TRP A 228 -33.68 6.28 43.83
CA TRP A 228 -34.77 7.24 43.60
C TRP A 228 -36.15 6.62 43.77
N LEU A 229 -36.35 5.39 43.32
CA LEU A 229 -37.60 4.65 43.53
C LEU A 229 -37.86 4.42 45.03
N GLY A 230 -36.85 3.98 45.78
CA GLY A 230 -36.95 3.78 47.22
C GLY A 230 -37.31 5.07 47.96
N LEU A 231 -36.63 6.18 47.65
CA LEU A 231 -36.92 7.48 48.25
C LEU A 231 -38.33 7.98 47.89
N GLY A 232 -38.77 7.81 46.64
CA GLY A 232 -40.12 8.16 46.19
C GLY A 232 -41.22 7.37 46.90
N LEU A 233 -41.06 6.05 47.03
CA LEU A 233 -42.03 5.18 47.70
C LEU A 233 -42.11 5.42 49.22
N THR A 234 -41.02 5.87 49.85
CA THR A 234 -41.02 6.19 51.29
C THR A 234 -41.75 7.50 51.63
N GLY A 235 -42.16 8.30 50.63
CA GLY A 235 -42.86 9.56 50.84
C GLY A 235 -42.02 10.68 51.50
N LYS A 236 -40.70 10.49 51.60
CA LYS A 236 -39.77 11.47 52.19
C LYS A 236 -39.38 12.60 51.23
N LEU A 237 -39.65 12.43 49.94
CA LEU A 237 -39.37 13.44 48.92
C LEU A 237 -40.54 14.45 48.84
N PRO A 238 -40.28 15.75 48.63
CA PRO A 238 -41.33 16.73 48.40
C PRO A 238 -42.20 16.33 47.20
N ALA A 239 -43.53 16.49 47.31
CA ALA A 239 -44.46 16.16 46.24
C ALA A 239 -44.17 16.94 44.94
N ASP A 240 -43.58 18.14 45.06
CA ASP A 240 -43.16 18.98 43.95
C ASP A 240 -42.06 18.36 43.06
N TYR A 241 -41.39 17.30 43.51
CA TYR A 241 -40.34 16.61 42.73
C TYR A 241 -40.96 15.75 41.61
N ASN A 242 -42.17 15.23 41.81
CA ASN A 242 -42.84 14.41 40.81
C ASN A 242 -43.51 15.30 39.76
N ASP A 243 -42.72 15.72 38.77
CA ASP A 243 -43.15 16.49 37.61
C ASP A 243 -43.68 15.60 36.46
N ALA A 244 -43.67 14.28 36.63
CA ALA A 244 -44.17 13.34 35.63
C ALA A 244 -45.71 13.37 35.57
N ALA A 245 -46.26 13.83 34.44
CA ALA A 245 -47.70 13.86 34.19
C ALA A 245 -48.34 12.46 34.14
N VAL A 246 -47.56 11.40 33.91
CA VAL A 246 -48.02 10.02 33.76
C VAL A 246 -47.07 9.06 34.49
N GLY A 247 -47.63 8.08 35.21
CA GLY A 247 -46.90 6.92 35.77
C GLY A 247 -46.12 7.11 37.07
N GLY A 248 -46.20 8.30 37.70
CA GLY A 248 -45.76 8.54 39.08
C GLY A 248 -44.29 8.24 39.36
N TRP A 249 -43.96 7.99 40.63
CA TRP A 249 -42.57 7.73 41.10
C TRP A 249 -41.82 6.62 40.35
N PRO A 250 -42.46 5.51 39.90
CA PRO A 250 -41.78 4.49 39.10
C PRO A 250 -41.25 4.99 37.75
N LEU A 251 -42.08 5.70 36.96
CA LEU A 251 -41.60 6.25 35.68
C LEU A 251 -40.62 7.40 35.89
N TRP A 252 -40.89 8.27 36.86
CA TRP A 252 -40.02 9.39 37.21
C TRP A 252 -38.60 8.94 37.61
N SER A 253 -38.49 7.92 38.47
CA SER A 253 -37.17 7.37 38.85
C SER A 253 -36.47 6.63 37.70
N LEU A 254 -37.23 6.04 36.78
CA LEU A 254 -36.71 5.37 35.59
C LEU A 254 -36.11 6.37 34.60
N GLU A 255 -36.65 7.59 34.50
CA GLU A 255 -36.10 8.65 33.63
C GLU A 255 -34.64 8.96 33.96
N PHE A 256 -34.25 9.01 35.26
CA PHE A 256 -32.86 9.20 35.66
C PHE A 256 -31.97 8.03 35.23
N ALA A 257 -32.47 6.80 35.35
CA ALA A 257 -31.72 5.61 34.93
C ALA A 257 -31.49 5.61 33.40
N ILE A 258 -32.53 5.96 32.63
CA ILE A 258 -32.43 6.12 31.18
C ILE A 258 -31.46 7.25 30.82
N ALA A 259 -31.54 8.39 31.50
CA ALA A 259 -30.61 9.51 31.28
C ALA A 259 -29.16 9.11 31.55
N VAL A 260 -28.88 8.36 32.62
CA VAL A 260 -27.54 7.82 32.91
C VAL A 260 -27.05 6.90 31.80
N LEU A 261 -27.89 5.96 31.34
CA LEU A 261 -27.55 5.03 30.26
C LEU A 261 -27.27 5.77 28.94
N VAL A 262 -28.08 6.78 28.61
CA VAL A 262 -27.94 7.57 27.38
C VAL A 262 -26.68 8.43 27.45
N VAL A 263 -26.47 9.22 28.51
CA VAL A 263 -25.27 10.07 28.64
C VAL A 263 -23.98 9.27 28.60
N ALA A 264 -23.99 8.08 29.18
CA ALA A 264 -22.79 7.27 29.32
C ALA A 264 -22.36 6.55 28.03
N CYS A 265 -23.01 6.72 26.86
CA CYS A 265 -22.47 6.09 25.64
C CYS A 265 -21.02 6.53 25.40
N PRO A 266 -20.06 5.60 25.25
CA PRO A 266 -18.68 5.93 24.91
C PRO A 266 -18.47 6.25 23.43
N CYS A 267 -19.52 6.68 22.72
CA CYS A 267 -19.55 6.95 21.28
C CYS A 267 -18.38 7.87 20.82
N GLY A 268 -18.11 8.95 21.54
CA GLY A 268 -17.00 9.87 21.24
C GLY A 268 -15.60 9.29 21.55
N ILE A 269 -15.50 8.41 22.54
CA ILE A 269 -14.24 7.76 22.94
C ILE A 269 -13.78 6.78 21.85
N GLY A 270 -14.71 5.97 21.31
CA GLY A 270 -14.42 5.03 20.24
C GLY A 270 -14.03 5.70 18.93
N LEU A 271 -14.61 6.87 18.61
CA LEU A 271 -14.31 7.60 17.38
C LEU A 271 -13.06 8.49 17.46
N ALA A 272 -12.56 8.80 18.66
CA ALA A 272 -11.49 9.78 18.86
C ALA A 272 -10.19 9.43 18.13
N ALA A 273 -9.75 8.17 18.22
CA ALA A 273 -8.50 7.71 17.61
C ALA A 273 -8.63 7.43 16.11
N PRO A 274 -9.61 6.62 15.63
CA PRO A 274 -9.73 6.30 14.20
C PRO A 274 -9.90 7.54 13.31
N THR A 275 -10.70 8.51 13.74
CA THR A 275 -10.92 9.75 12.96
C THR A 275 -9.66 10.59 12.86
N ALA A 276 -8.89 10.71 13.94
CA ALA A 276 -7.65 11.48 13.94
C ALA A 276 -6.59 10.84 13.04
N PHE A 277 -6.44 9.51 13.09
CA PHE A 277 -5.48 8.79 12.24
C PHE A 277 -5.90 8.78 10.77
N PHE A 278 -7.18 8.66 10.47
CA PHE A 278 -7.68 8.74 9.09
C PHE A 278 -7.38 10.10 8.44
N VAL A 279 -7.72 11.20 9.13
CA VAL A 279 -7.41 12.56 8.65
C VAL A 279 -5.89 12.78 8.62
N GLY A 280 -5.16 12.23 9.59
CA GLY A 280 -3.70 12.27 9.67
C GLY A 280 -3.00 11.59 8.50
N GLY A 281 -3.48 10.41 8.08
CA GLY A 281 -3.00 9.70 6.90
C GLY A 281 -3.20 10.51 5.62
N GLY A 282 -4.40 11.08 5.41
CA GLY A 282 -4.67 11.96 4.27
C GLY A 282 -3.81 13.23 4.28
N LEU A 283 -3.50 13.78 5.45
CA LEU A 283 -2.58 14.91 5.60
C LEU A 283 -1.14 14.52 5.26
N ALA A 284 -0.67 13.37 5.74
CA ALA A 284 0.66 12.83 5.45
C ALA A 284 0.83 12.57 3.93
N ALA A 285 -0.18 11.99 3.28
CA ALA A 285 -0.17 11.73 1.85
C ALA A 285 0.01 13.03 1.03
N LYS A 286 -0.55 14.15 1.50
CA LYS A 286 -0.37 15.48 0.86
C LYS A 286 1.08 15.97 0.87
N TYR A 287 1.90 15.46 1.79
CA TYR A 287 3.34 15.74 1.85
C TYR A 287 4.19 14.64 1.19
N GLY A 288 3.57 13.71 0.47
CA GLY A 288 4.26 12.59 -0.17
C GLY A 288 4.66 11.48 0.80
N ILE A 289 3.90 11.30 1.89
CA ILE A 289 4.15 10.28 2.92
C ILE A 289 2.96 9.32 2.95
N LEU A 290 3.17 8.07 2.57
CA LEU A 290 2.16 7.02 2.67
C LEU A 290 2.34 6.27 3.99
N ALA A 291 1.29 6.26 4.82
CA ALA A 291 1.28 5.58 6.11
C ALA A 291 0.62 4.21 5.97
N LYS A 292 1.42 3.18 5.69
CA LYS A 292 0.96 1.78 5.64
C LYS A 292 0.66 1.28 7.04
N GLY A 293 1.52 1.50 8.03
CA GLY A 293 1.36 0.92 9.37
C GLY A 293 0.19 1.46 10.22
N GLY A 294 -0.79 2.15 9.61
CA GLY A 294 -2.01 2.60 10.26
C GLY A 294 -1.76 3.56 11.43
N GLY A 295 -2.66 3.52 12.42
CA GLY A 295 -2.55 4.37 13.60
C GLY A 295 -1.41 3.97 14.55
N GLU A 296 -0.98 2.71 14.50
CA GLU A 296 0.15 2.21 15.30
C GLU A 296 1.47 2.88 14.89
N ALA A 297 1.78 2.89 13.60
CA ALA A 297 2.97 3.54 13.07
C ALA A 297 3.01 5.04 13.37
N PHE A 298 1.88 5.75 13.27
CA PHE A 298 1.81 7.16 13.68
C PHE A 298 2.12 7.36 15.16
N GLN A 299 1.64 6.44 16.02
CA GLN A 299 1.88 6.50 17.45
C GLN A 299 3.33 6.23 17.82
N GLU A 300 3.96 5.23 17.21
CA GLU A 300 5.37 4.91 17.40
C GLU A 300 6.26 6.04 16.87
N ALA A 301 5.97 6.57 15.68
CA ALA A 301 6.70 7.69 15.09
C ALA A 301 6.64 8.95 15.97
N SER A 302 5.53 9.16 16.68
CA SER A 302 5.41 10.28 17.62
C SER A 302 6.34 10.17 18.84
N ARG A 303 6.78 8.94 19.18
CA ARG A 303 7.61 8.58 20.34
C ARG A 303 9.00 8.09 19.95
N LEU A 304 9.40 8.29 18.69
CA LEU A 304 10.68 7.87 18.15
C LEU A 304 11.85 8.44 18.96
N ASP A 305 12.79 7.57 19.33
CA ASP A 305 13.98 7.93 20.12
C ASP A 305 15.27 7.83 19.28
N ILE A 306 15.40 6.79 18.44
CA ILE A 306 16.60 6.51 17.62
C ILE A 306 16.19 6.35 16.15
N MET A 307 16.89 7.03 15.24
CA MET A 307 16.72 6.88 13.80
C MET A 307 18.03 6.35 13.20
N VAL A 308 17.95 5.21 12.52
CA VAL A 308 19.06 4.57 11.81
C VAL A 308 18.87 4.81 10.33
N PHE A 309 19.91 5.29 9.67
CA PHE A 309 19.91 5.54 8.23
C PHE A 309 20.76 4.51 7.53
N ASP A 310 20.25 3.91 6.46
CA ASP A 310 21.13 3.27 5.50
C ASP A 310 21.99 4.32 4.78
N LYS A 311 23.18 3.91 4.37
CA LYS A 311 24.12 4.80 3.70
C LYS A 311 23.81 4.89 2.20
N THR A 312 23.75 3.75 1.52
CA THR A 312 23.74 3.69 0.06
C THR A 312 22.32 3.91 -0.42
N GLY A 313 22.10 4.90 -1.28
CA GLY A 313 20.79 5.24 -1.84
C GLY A 313 19.82 5.98 -0.90
N THR A 314 20.09 5.99 0.41
CA THR A 314 19.37 6.79 1.41
C THR A 314 20.08 8.11 1.77
N LEU A 315 21.31 8.07 2.30
CA LEU A 315 22.10 9.28 2.60
C LEU A 315 22.88 9.78 1.38
N THR A 316 23.26 8.88 0.49
CA THR A 316 23.89 9.21 -0.79
C THR A 316 22.83 9.31 -1.88
N GLY A 317 22.96 10.26 -2.81
CA GLY A 317 22.11 10.26 -4.01
C GLY A 317 22.35 8.98 -4.80
N GLY A 318 21.37 8.06 -4.80
CA GLY A 318 21.44 6.81 -5.55
C GLY A 318 21.74 7.08 -7.03
N GLY A 319 22.60 6.25 -7.63
CA GLY A 319 23.06 6.42 -9.01
C GLY A 319 24.38 5.67 -9.27
N GLU A 320 24.83 5.70 -10.53
CA GLU A 320 26.13 5.11 -10.89
C GLU A 320 27.27 5.84 -10.15
N PRO A 321 28.19 5.11 -9.51
CA PRO A 321 29.31 5.72 -8.80
C PRO A 321 30.15 6.55 -9.77
N LYS A 322 30.26 7.86 -9.50
CA LYS A 322 31.05 8.77 -10.31
C LYS A 322 32.47 8.84 -9.75
N VAL A 323 33.47 8.52 -10.58
CA VAL A 323 34.88 8.70 -10.21
C VAL A 323 35.14 10.19 -10.04
N THR A 324 35.42 10.63 -8.81
CA THR A 324 35.76 12.03 -8.50
C THR A 324 37.26 12.30 -8.70
N ASP A 325 38.09 11.38 -8.23
CA ASP A 325 39.55 11.47 -8.27
C ASP A 325 40.16 10.10 -8.59
N HIS A 326 41.26 10.09 -9.34
CA HIS A 326 42.05 8.89 -9.59
C HIS A 326 43.52 9.15 -9.28
N ARG A 327 44.18 8.20 -8.63
CA ARG A 327 45.64 8.19 -8.45
C ARG A 327 46.16 6.82 -8.87
N ILE A 328 47.07 6.81 -9.83
CA ILE A 328 47.74 5.59 -10.28
C ILE A 328 48.90 5.33 -9.33
N SER A 329 48.79 4.29 -8.50
CA SER A 329 49.89 3.81 -7.66
C SER A 329 50.49 2.58 -8.30
N VAL A 330 51.81 2.59 -8.55
CA VAL A 330 52.52 1.49 -9.24
C VAL A 330 52.77 0.29 -8.31
N ASN A 331 52.47 0.40 -7.01
CA ASN A 331 52.55 -0.72 -6.06
C ASN A 331 51.48 -0.56 -4.96
N ALA A 332 50.27 -1.09 -5.17
CA ALA A 332 49.25 -1.11 -4.11
C ALA A 332 48.38 -2.37 -4.18
N THR A 333 48.40 -3.15 -3.10
CA THR A 333 47.36 -4.13 -2.77
C THR A 333 46.12 -3.39 -2.29
N ALA A 334 44.98 -3.58 -2.96
CA ALA A 334 43.71 -2.96 -2.63
C ALA A 334 43.20 -3.46 -1.26
N SER A 335 42.96 -2.56 -0.31
CA SER A 335 42.49 -2.88 1.04
C SER A 335 41.30 -2.01 1.45
N GLY A 336 40.11 -2.62 1.40
CA GLY A 336 38.95 -2.37 2.27
C GLY A 336 38.39 -0.94 2.37
N ASP A 337 37.56 -0.52 1.41
CA ASP A 337 36.96 0.82 1.35
C ASP A 337 35.73 1.08 2.23
N ASN A 338 35.23 0.09 2.99
CA ASN A 338 33.87 0.19 3.55
C ASN A 338 33.75 1.01 4.86
N VAL A 339 34.77 1.00 5.74
CA VAL A 339 34.73 1.72 7.03
C VAL A 339 35.09 3.20 6.87
N LYS A 340 36.11 3.50 6.06
CA LYS A 340 36.55 4.88 5.79
C LYS A 340 35.44 5.70 5.14
N THR A 341 34.72 5.10 4.18
CA THR A 341 33.59 5.74 3.51
C THR A 341 32.45 6.05 4.48
N ALA A 342 32.09 5.10 5.34
CA ALA A 342 31.02 5.31 6.33
C ALA A 342 31.38 6.43 7.33
N GLN A 343 32.63 6.47 7.79
CA GLN A 343 33.12 7.53 8.68
C GLN A 343 33.13 8.91 8.00
N ALA A 344 33.54 8.99 6.73
CA ALA A 344 33.53 10.24 5.98
C ALA A 344 32.12 10.77 5.77
N VAL A 345 31.17 9.92 5.35
CA VAL A 345 29.76 10.30 5.17
C VAL A 345 29.12 10.69 6.50
N GLY A 346 29.35 9.93 7.57
CA GLY A 346 28.83 10.25 8.90
C GLY A 346 29.36 11.57 9.44
N ALA A 347 30.65 11.87 9.25
CA ALA A 347 31.23 13.16 9.64
C ALA A 347 30.60 14.34 8.87
N MET A 348 30.37 14.19 7.56
CA MET A 348 29.68 15.21 6.76
C MET A 348 28.21 15.43 7.20
N ALA A 349 27.54 14.36 7.62
CA ALA A 349 26.17 14.41 8.14
C ALA A 349 26.10 14.89 9.62
N GLY A 350 27.23 15.12 10.28
CA GLY A 350 27.29 15.51 11.70
C GLY A 350 26.95 14.38 12.67
N ILE A 351 27.08 13.13 12.25
CA ILE A 351 26.84 11.94 13.09
C ILE A 351 28.10 11.64 13.89
N PRO A 352 28.01 11.55 15.24
CA PRO A 352 29.14 11.15 16.10
C PRO A 352 29.73 9.80 15.70
N ALA A 353 31.06 9.65 15.80
CA ALA A 353 31.76 8.44 15.34
C ALA A 353 31.33 7.16 16.11
N ASP A 354 30.91 7.31 17.36
CA ASP A 354 30.33 6.26 18.22
C ASP A 354 28.96 5.76 17.75
N HIS A 355 28.28 6.51 16.88
CA HIS A 355 26.99 6.16 16.29
C HIS A 355 27.09 5.65 14.84
N ILE A 356 28.30 5.47 14.31
CA ILE A 356 28.53 4.96 12.96
C ILE A 356 28.82 3.45 13.03
N ILE A 357 27.95 2.65 12.41
CA ILE A 357 28.13 1.19 12.30
C ILE A 357 28.46 0.87 10.85
N ALA A 358 29.66 0.36 10.58
CA ALA A 358 30.16 0.09 9.23
C ALA A 358 30.57 -1.38 9.05
N GLY A 359 30.62 -1.85 7.79
CA GLY A 359 31.04 -3.21 7.44
C GLY A 359 30.04 -4.30 7.83
N VAL A 360 28.76 -3.96 7.91
CA VAL A 360 27.68 -4.88 8.33
C VAL A 360 27.05 -5.54 7.12
N LEU A 361 26.90 -6.87 7.15
CA LEU A 361 26.15 -7.63 6.14
C LEU A 361 24.64 -7.36 6.26
N PRO A 362 23.83 -7.48 5.18
CA PRO A 362 22.38 -7.27 5.23
C PRO A 362 21.67 -8.06 6.35
N GLU A 363 22.06 -9.31 6.57
CA GLU A 363 21.51 -10.17 7.64
C GLU A 363 21.82 -9.64 9.04
N GLN A 364 23.00 -9.04 9.23
CA GLN A 364 23.47 -8.53 10.50
C GLN A 364 22.89 -7.15 10.85
N LYS A 365 22.32 -6.42 9.87
CA LYS A 365 21.66 -5.12 10.11
C LYS A 365 20.46 -5.29 11.05
N ALA A 366 19.66 -6.33 10.84
CA ALA A 366 18.50 -6.64 11.68
C ALA A 366 18.92 -6.93 13.14
N ASP A 367 20.03 -7.64 13.35
CA ASP A 367 20.53 -7.93 14.69
C ASP A 367 21.07 -6.68 15.40
N LYS A 368 21.65 -5.73 14.65
CA LYS A 368 22.04 -4.43 15.21
C LYS A 368 20.85 -3.57 15.60
N ILE A 369 19.76 -3.60 14.84
CA ILE A 369 18.51 -2.94 15.24
C ILE A 369 17.97 -3.57 16.54
N LYS A 370 17.93 -4.90 16.65
CA LYS A 370 17.55 -5.59 17.89
C LYS A 370 18.45 -5.22 19.07
N TYR A 371 19.74 -5.07 18.83
CA TYR A 371 20.69 -4.61 19.85
C TYR A 371 20.35 -3.20 20.34
N LEU A 372 20.03 -2.27 19.43
CA LEU A 372 19.61 -0.91 19.79
C LEU A 372 18.27 -0.91 20.55
N GLN A 373 17.31 -1.74 20.15
CA GLN A 373 16.01 -1.89 20.82
C GLN A 373 16.13 -2.42 22.27
N LYS A 374 17.19 -3.19 22.58
CA LYS A 374 17.47 -3.69 23.94
C LYS A 374 18.08 -2.63 24.86
N SER A 375 18.49 -1.49 24.32
CA SER A 375 19.02 -0.39 25.13
C SER A 375 17.91 0.22 26.00
N GLN A 376 18.26 1.03 26.99
CA GLN A 376 17.29 1.72 27.84
C GLN A 376 17.45 3.24 27.75
N VAL A 377 16.33 3.94 27.59
CA VAL A 377 16.29 5.40 27.49
C VAL A 377 15.40 5.97 28.59
N LYS A 378 15.87 7.08 29.20
CA LYS A 378 15.07 7.86 30.16
C LYS A 378 14.07 8.74 29.39
N PRO A 379 12.77 8.67 29.69
CA PRO A 379 11.79 9.54 29.06
C PRO A 379 12.02 11.00 29.46
N VAL A 380 11.95 11.92 28.49
CA VAL A 380 12.00 13.37 28.75
C VAL A 380 10.67 13.80 29.38
N SER A 381 10.70 14.20 30.66
CA SER A 381 9.55 14.76 31.35
C SER A 381 9.17 16.11 30.73
N ARG A 382 7.94 16.21 30.18
CA ARG A 382 7.39 17.48 29.67
C ARG A 382 6.63 18.31 30.70
N LEU A 383 6.38 17.75 31.88
CA LEU A 383 5.44 18.32 32.86
C LEU A 383 5.99 18.35 34.29
N GLY A 384 7.31 18.43 34.48
CA GLY A 384 7.95 18.58 35.79
C GLY A 384 7.87 17.37 36.73
N PHE A 385 6.96 16.43 36.49
CA PHE A 385 6.89 15.15 37.20
C PHE A 385 8.08 14.27 36.78
N ARG A 386 8.99 14.00 37.72
CA ARG A 386 10.09 13.04 37.54
C ARG A 386 9.53 11.63 37.54
N THR A 387 9.32 11.05 36.36
CA THR A 387 9.11 9.62 36.23
C THR A 387 10.46 8.92 36.13
N SER A 388 10.78 8.04 37.09
CA SER A 388 12.08 7.35 37.17
C SER A 388 12.15 6.04 36.36
N SER A 389 11.13 5.74 35.56
CA SER A 389 11.06 4.47 34.85
C SER A 389 11.77 4.56 33.49
N TYR A 390 12.81 3.74 33.32
CA TYR A 390 13.47 3.52 32.04
C TYR A 390 12.56 2.71 31.12
N ARG A 391 12.58 3.01 29.80
CA ARG A 391 11.83 2.25 28.79
C ARG A 391 12.73 1.85 27.62
N ARG A 392 12.31 0.84 26.86
CA ARG A 392 12.93 0.51 25.57
C ARG A 392 12.80 1.71 24.61
N PRO A 393 13.85 2.09 23.86
CA PRO A 393 13.74 3.09 22.80
C PRO A 393 12.87 2.56 21.67
N ILE A 394 12.16 3.46 21.00
CA ILE A 394 11.57 3.18 19.69
C ILE A 394 12.64 3.45 18.63
N VAL A 395 12.94 2.45 17.81
CA VAL A 395 13.98 2.52 16.77
C VAL A 395 13.33 2.54 15.39
N ALA A 396 13.63 3.57 14.61
CA ALA A 396 13.26 3.64 13.19
C ALA A 396 14.45 3.28 12.31
N MET A 397 14.20 2.50 11.26
CA MET A 397 15.13 2.22 10.18
C MET A 397 14.67 2.96 8.92
N VAL A 398 15.60 3.63 8.26
CA VAL A 398 15.37 4.32 7.00
C VAL A 398 16.23 3.67 5.93
N GLY A 399 15.62 3.20 4.85
CA GLY A 399 16.31 2.56 3.73
C GLY A 399 15.57 2.79 2.41
N ASP A 400 16.15 2.38 1.30
CA ASP A 400 15.60 2.55 -0.05
C ASP A 400 15.65 1.28 -0.90
N GLY A 401 16.17 0.17 -0.37
CA GLY A 401 16.44 -1.05 -1.13
C GLY A 401 16.10 -2.36 -0.43
N ILE A 402 16.14 -3.45 -1.22
CA ILE A 402 15.87 -4.84 -0.79
C ILE A 402 16.81 -5.30 0.32
N ASN A 403 18.06 -4.81 0.30
CA ASN A 403 19.07 -5.12 1.30
C ASN A 403 18.66 -4.69 2.71
N ASP A 404 17.75 -3.71 2.83
CA ASP A 404 17.27 -3.19 4.10
C ASP A 404 15.90 -3.74 4.48
N THR A 405 15.22 -4.51 3.63
CA THR A 405 13.89 -5.09 3.90
C THR A 405 13.83 -5.82 5.24
N ARG A 406 14.84 -6.66 5.55
CA ARG A 406 14.90 -7.37 6.84
C ARG A 406 15.12 -6.44 8.02
N ALA A 407 15.88 -5.37 7.83
CA ALA A 407 16.15 -4.37 8.85
C ALA A 407 14.91 -3.49 9.10
N LEU A 408 14.22 -3.08 8.03
CA LEU A 408 12.95 -2.36 8.04
C LEU A 408 11.87 -3.14 8.79
N ALA A 409 11.72 -4.44 8.50
CA ALA A 409 10.70 -5.28 9.13
C ALA A 409 10.95 -5.58 10.62
N VAL A 410 12.20 -5.47 11.09
CA VAL A 410 12.59 -5.72 12.50
C VAL A 410 12.57 -4.45 13.33
N ALA A 411 12.71 -3.28 12.70
CA ALA A 411 12.58 -2.00 13.36
C ALA A 411 11.16 -1.84 13.96
N ASP A 412 11.04 -0.99 14.99
CA ASP A 412 9.69 -0.60 15.43
C ASP A 412 9.00 0.23 14.34
N ILE A 413 9.79 0.93 13.51
CA ILE A 413 9.29 1.71 12.36
C ILE A 413 10.27 1.58 11.19
N GLY A 414 9.88 0.89 10.14
CA GLY A 414 10.49 0.92 8.82
C GLY A 414 10.01 2.11 8.00
N ILE A 415 10.94 2.87 7.43
CA ILE A 415 10.67 4.00 6.54
C ILE A 415 11.41 3.76 5.22
N ASP A 416 10.66 3.70 4.13
CA ASP A 416 11.19 3.64 2.78
C ASP A 416 11.31 5.05 2.17
N ILE A 417 12.47 5.40 1.62
CA ILE A 417 12.79 6.71 0.99
C ILE A 417 12.77 6.68 -0.54
N GLY A 418 12.80 5.50 -1.13
CA GLY A 418 12.92 5.32 -2.58
C GLY A 418 11.60 4.91 -3.22
N SER A 419 11.55 4.98 -4.55
CA SER A 419 10.65 4.16 -5.36
C SER A 419 11.06 2.69 -5.30
N GLY A 420 11.46 2.21 -4.13
CA GLY A 420 12.13 0.94 -3.92
C GLY A 420 11.27 -0.19 -4.45
N SER A 421 11.94 -1.29 -4.81
CA SER A 421 11.32 -2.57 -5.14
C SER A 421 10.09 -2.86 -4.27
N ASP A 422 9.08 -3.55 -4.80
CA ASP A 422 7.87 -3.91 -4.05
C ASP A 422 8.15 -4.56 -2.69
N VAL A 423 9.26 -5.28 -2.61
CA VAL A 423 9.74 -5.92 -1.39
C VAL A 423 10.03 -4.91 -0.27
N ALA A 424 10.66 -3.77 -0.57
CA ALA A 424 10.95 -2.70 0.40
C ALA A 424 9.67 -1.97 0.83
N VAL A 425 8.80 -1.62 -0.13
CA VAL A 425 7.47 -1.03 0.12
C VAL A 425 6.60 -1.95 0.98
N SER A 426 6.71 -3.27 0.78
CA SER A 426 5.96 -4.25 1.57
C SER A 426 6.41 -4.33 3.03
N ALA A 427 7.68 -4.06 3.31
CA ALA A 427 8.29 -4.21 4.63
C ALA A 427 8.24 -2.94 5.49
N ALA A 428 8.01 -1.76 4.90
CA ALA A 428 8.00 -0.49 5.61
C ALA A 428 6.59 -0.06 6.09
N GLU A 429 6.53 0.56 7.27
CA GLU A 429 5.31 1.21 7.78
C GLU A 429 5.04 2.56 7.13
N PHE A 430 6.09 3.29 6.71
CA PHE A 430 5.98 4.55 5.98
C PHE A 430 6.74 4.46 4.66
N VAL A 431 6.12 4.95 3.58
CA VAL A 431 6.74 5.02 2.25
C VAL A 431 6.73 6.47 1.80
N LEU A 432 7.91 7.00 1.47
CA LEU A 432 8.09 8.37 1.02
C LEU A 432 8.12 8.41 -0.50
N LEU A 433 7.20 9.17 -1.09
CA LEU A 433 7.11 9.36 -2.55
C LEU A 433 8.22 10.28 -3.10
N ASN A 434 8.95 10.96 -2.22
CA ASN A 434 10.02 11.89 -2.57
C ASN A 434 11.31 11.49 -1.85
N SER A 435 12.43 11.44 -2.56
CA SER A 435 13.77 11.13 -2.01
C SER A 435 14.36 12.24 -1.11
N LYS A 436 13.54 13.18 -0.62
CA LYS A 436 13.97 14.29 0.23
C LYS A 436 13.98 13.84 1.69
N LEU A 437 15.16 13.73 2.31
CA LEU A 437 15.33 13.40 3.73
C LEU A 437 14.56 14.34 4.67
N LEU A 438 14.36 15.60 4.29
CA LEU A 438 13.57 16.56 5.07
C LEU A 438 12.10 16.16 5.26
N THR A 439 11.58 15.28 4.38
CA THR A 439 10.23 14.73 4.51
C THR A 439 10.10 13.87 5.78
N LEU A 440 11.19 13.29 6.29
CA LEU A 440 11.22 12.57 7.58
C LEU A 440 10.91 13.50 8.75
N LEU A 441 11.39 14.74 8.74
CA LEU A 441 11.06 15.73 9.78
C LEU A 441 9.58 16.08 9.73
N THR A 442 9.02 16.18 8.52
CA THR A 442 7.58 16.42 8.32
C THR A 442 6.77 15.24 8.83
N LEU A 443 7.17 13.99 8.52
CA LEU A 443 6.58 12.77 9.06
C LEU A 443 6.51 12.81 10.59
N LEU A 444 7.63 13.04 11.28
CA LEU A 444 7.65 13.08 12.74
C LEU A 444 6.77 14.19 13.31
N THR A 445 6.70 15.34 12.64
CA THR A 445 5.87 16.47 13.08
C THR A 445 4.38 16.16 12.89
N VAL A 446 4.00 15.57 11.75
CA VAL A 446 2.62 15.11 11.47
C VAL A 446 2.22 14.03 12.49
N SER A 447 3.05 13.01 12.69
CA SER A 447 2.80 11.93 13.65
C SER A 447 2.55 12.45 15.07
N ARG A 448 3.35 13.41 15.53
CA ARG A 448 3.14 14.06 16.83
C ARG A 448 1.85 14.88 16.87
N ALA A 449 1.52 15.61 15.80
CA ALA A 449 0.31 16.42 15.74
C ALA A 449 -0.96 15.57 15.75
N VAL A 450 -0.98 14.48 14.97
CA VAL A 450 -2.07 13.50 14.92
C VAL A 450 -2.27 12.83 16.28
N CYS A 451 -1.19 12.32 16.88
CA CYS A 451 -1.26 11.68 18.20
C CYS A 451 -1.69 12.64 19.31
N ARG A 452 -1.26 13.91 19.25
CA ARG A 452 -1.73 14.94 20.18
C ARG A 452 -3.23 15.17 20.02
N ARG A 453 -3.74 15.22 18.79
CA ARG A 453 -5.17 15.41 18.52
C ARG A 453 -6.00 14.22 18.99
N ALA A 454 -5.56 12.99 18.73
CA ALA A 454 -6.21 11.78 19.25
C ALA A 454 -6.33 11.81 20.79
N LYS A 455 -5.26 12.19 21.49
CA LYS A 455 -5.28 12.34 22.96
C LYS A 455 -6.20 13.45 23.45
N LEU A 456 -6.24 14.60 22.75
CA LEU A 456 -7.14 15.71 23.09
C LEU A 456 -8.61 15.31 22.90
N ASN A 457 -8.94 14.67 21.78
CA ASN A 457 -10.28 14.18 21.49
C ASN A 457 -10.73 13.15 22.53
N PHE A 458 -9.84 12.23 22.87
CA PHE A 458 -10.10 11.22 23.90
C PHE A 458 -10.34 11.88 25.28
N ALA A 459 -9.48 12.83 25.68
CA ALA A 459 -9.62 13.54 26.94
C ALA A 459 -10.92 14.34 26.99
N TRP A 460 -11.29 15.01 25.89
CA TRP A 460 -12.54 15.78 25.80
C TRP A 460 -13.78 14.90 25.93
N ALA A 461 -13.82 13.77 25.21
CA ALA A 461 -14.91 12.81 25.31
C ALA A 461 -15.06 12.24 26.74
N LEU A 462 -13.94 11.99 27.42
CA LEU A 462 -13.95 11.54 28.81
C LEU A 462 -14.46 12.62 29.78
N VAL A 463 -13.99 13.87 29.65
CA VAL A 463 -14.42 15.00 30.49
C VAL A 463 -15.93 15.21 30.39
N TYR A 464 -16.46 15.15 29.16
CA TYR A 464 -17.90 15.28 28.93
C TYR A 464 -18.69 14.18 29.67
N ASN A 465 -18.30 12.90 29.52
CA ASN A 465 -18.99 11.79 30.19
C ASN A 465 -18.88 11.87 31.72
N VAL A 466 -17.70 12.20 32.25
CA VAL A 466 -17.47 12.33 33.70
C VAL A 466 -18.28 13.48 34.30
N ALA A 467 -18.44 14.59 33.59
CA ALA A 467 -19.22 15.74 34.05
C ALA A 467 -20.73 15.51 33.95
N ALA A 468 -21.21 14.87 32.88
CA ALA A 468 -22.64 14.69 32.63
C ALA A 468 -23.25 13.53 33.43
N LEU A 469 -22.48 12.50 33.80
CA LEU A 469 -22.98 11.32 34.51
C LEU A 469 -23.56 11.63 35.91
N PRO A 470 -22.93 12.44 36.78
CA PRO A 470 -23.52 12.84 38.06
C PRO A 470 -24.79 13.68 37.90
N ILE A 471 -24.86 14.49 36.84
CA ILE A 471 -26.03 15.32 36.52
C ILE A 471 -27.20 14.40 36.12
N ALA A 472 -26.94 13.42 35.24
CA ALA A 472 -27.91 12.43 34.81
C ALA A 472 -28.39 11.53 35.97
N ALA A 473 -27.50 11.20 36.91
CA ALA A 473 -27.84 10.41 38.10
C ALA A 473 -28.70 11.18 39.13
N GLY A 474 -28.96 12.48 38.91
CA GLY A 474 -29.77 13.31 39.79
C GLY A 474 -29.03 13.85 41.01
N VAL A 475 -27.70 13.81 41.06
CA VAL A 475 -26.92 14.35 42.20
C VAL A 475 -27.17 15.84 42.39
N LEU A 476 -27.39 16.58 41.30
CA LEU A 476 -27.71 18.01 41.32
C LEU A 476 -29.23 18.30 41.34
N TYR A 477 -30.07 17.28 41.41
CA TYR A 477 -31.53 17.46 41.42
C TYR A 477 -32.04 18.34 42.58
N PRO A 478 -31.48 18.28 43.81
CA PRO A 478 -31.91 19.15 44.90
C PRO A 478 -31.67 20.64 44.67
N ILE A 479 -30.83 21.02 43.71
CA ILE A 479 -30.51 22.41 43.39
C ILE A 479 -31.58 22.95 42.43
N LYS A 480 -32.20 24.06 42.80
CA LYS A 480 -33.15 24.79 41.94
C LYS A 480 -32.39 25.82 41.11
N THR A 481 -32.49 25.72 39.78
CA THR A 481 -31.92 26.70 38.85
C THR A 481 -33.06 27.30 38.02
N GLY A 482 -33.31 28.60 38.16
CA GLY A 482 -34.36 29.29 37.39
C GLY A 482 -35.80 28.89 37.72
N GLY A 483 -36.06 28.33 38.91
CA GLY A 483 -37.41 27.95 39.37
C GLY A 483 -37.75 26.46 39.23
N ASN A 484 -37.01 25.72 38.41
CA ASN A 484 -37.18 24.28 38.20
C ASN A 484 -36.03 23.46 38.82
N TYR A 485 -36.30 22.20 39.13
CA TYR A 485 -35.27 21.26 39.58
C TYR A 485 -34.30 20.94 38.45
N THR A 486 -33.01 20.90 38.76
CA THR A 486 -31.96 20.70 37.75
C THR A 486 -31.91 19.21 37.38
N ARG A 487 -32.64 18.81 36.34
CA ARG A 487 -32.64 17.45 35.80
C ARG A 487 -32.12 17.41 34.36
N LEU A 488 -31.48 16.31 33.99
CA LEU A 488 -31.07 16.08 32.62
C LEU A 488 -32.04 15.11 31.96
N ASP A 489 -32.97 15.64 31.15
CA ASP A 489 -33.88 14.78 30.40
C ASP A 489 -33.09 13.88 29.43
N PRO A 490 -33.55 12.63 29.19
CA PRO A 490 -32.95 11.74 28.19
C PRO A 490 -32.78 12.37 26.79
N VAL A 491 -33.66 13.30 26.41
CA VAL A 491 -33.59 14.05 25.14
C VAL A 491 -32.37 14.96 25.10
N TRP A 492 -32.13 15.73 26.17
CA TRP A 492 -30.96 16.60 26.28
C TRP A 492 -29.66 15.80 26.43
N ALA A 493 -29.71 14.68 27.15
CA ALA A 493 -28.63 13.70 27.20
C ALA A 493 -28.23 13.19 25.80
N ALA A 494 -29.22 12.79 24.99
CA ALA A 494 -28.98 12.33 23.63
C ALA A 494 -28.39 13.43 22.73
N LEU A 495 -28.95 14.65 22.78
CA LEU A 495 -28.41 15.78 22.02
C LEU A 495 -26.95 16.07 22.39
N ALA A 496 -26.65 16.08 23.69
CA ALA A 496 -25.32 16.42 24.16
C ALA A 496 -24.29 15.30 23.86
N MET A 497 -24.71 14.03 23.78
CA MET A 497 -23.89 12.93 23.23
C MET A 497 -23.54 13.15 21.74
N VAL A 498 -24.50 13.59 20.93
CA VAL A 498 -24.26 13.90 19.51
C VAL A 498 -23.28 15.08 19.39
N LEU A 499 -23.46 16.14 20.17
CA LEU A 499 -22.56 17.30 20.19
C LEU A 499 -21.14 16.93 20.60
N SER A 500 -20.98 16.03 21.57
CA SER A 500 -19.67 15.49 21.97
C SER A 500 -18.99 14.76 20.80
N SER A 501 -19.71 13.89 20.10
CA SER A 501 -19.18 13.16 18.93
C SER A 501 -18.82 14.09 17.78
N LEU A 502 -19.67 15.08 17.48
CA LEU A 502 -19.41 16.12 16.47
C LEU A 502 -18.19 16.96 16.82
N SER A 503 -17.98 17.29 18.11
CA SER A 503 -16.80 18.05 18.55
C SER A 503 -15.49 17.27 18.31
N VAL A 504 -15.51 15.95 18.49
CA VAL A 504 -14.37 15.07 18.20
C VAL A 504 -14.07 15.01 16.70
N ILE A 505 -15.11 14.83 15.87
CA ILE A 505 -14.98 14.77 14.41
C ILE A 505 -14.47 16.10 13.86
N THR A 506 -15.05 17.22 14.29
CA THR A 506 -14.62 18.56 13.85
C THR A 506 -13.19 18.86 14.29
N SER A 507 -12.81 18.51 15.52
CA SER A 507 -11.43 18.60 16.00
C SER A 507 -10.44 17.79 15.14
N SER A 508 -10.81 16.57 14.74
CA SER A 508 -10.02 15.76 13.81
C SER A 508 -9.90 16.42 12.44
N LEU A 509 -11.01 16.91 11.86
CA LEU A 509 -11.02 17.59 10.55
C LEU A 509 -10.20 18.89 10.56
N LEU A 510 -10.18 19.60 11.69
CA LEU A 510 -9.41 20.82 11.86
C LEU A 510 -7.90 20.60 11.71
N LEU A 511 -7.38 19.37 11.83
CA LEU A 511 -5.99 19.06 11.44
C LEU A 511 -5.67 19.46 10.00
N ARG A 512 -6.66 19.39 9.09
CA ARG A 512 -6.53 19.75 7.68
C ARG A 512 -6.63 21.26 7.44
N SER A 513 -7.15 22.01 8.39
CA SER A 513 -7.29 23.47 8.27
C SER A 513 -5.93 24.18 8.31
N ARG A 514 -5.83 25.36 7.69
CA ARG A 514 -4.62 26.21 7.74
C ARG A 514 -4.61 27.21 8.89
N LEU A 515 -5.60 27.11 9.79
CA LEU A 515 -5.78 28.06 10.89
C LEU A 515 -4.61 27.97 11.88
N PRO A 516 -4.06 29.11 12.34
CA PRO A 516 -3.05 29.11 13.39
C PRO A 516 -3.62 28.46 14.67
N LEU A 517 -2.77 27.76 15.44
CA LEU A 517 -3.09 26.98 16.66
C LEU A 517 -3.90 25.67 16.44
N VAL A 518 -4.83 25.65 15.49
CA VAL A 518 -5.77 24.54 15.31
C VAL A 518 -5.39 23.64 14.14
N GLY A 519 -4.80 24.18 13.07
CA GLY A 519 -4.32 23.43 11.91
C GLY A 519 -2.91 22.88 12.05
N PHE A 520 -2.58 21.83 11.28
CA PHE A 520 -1.18 21.46 11.10
C PHE A 520 -0.48 22.45 10.15
N ARG A 521 0.69 22.95 10.55
CA ARG A 521 1.60 23.71 9.68
C ARG A 521 2.96 23.03 9.70
N SER A 522 3.44 22.61 8.54
CA SER A 522 4.86 22.31 8.35
C SER A 522 5.66 23.58 8.59
N ARG A 523 6.67 23.55 9.45
CA ARG A 523 7.62 24.67 9.56
C ARG A 523 8.31 24.86 8.20
N PRO A 524 8.36 26.09 7.65
CA PRO A 524 9.10 26.35 6.42
C PRO A 524 10.60 26.08 6.63
N MET A 525 11.29 25.71 5.55
CA MET A 525 12.73 25.37 5.55
C MET A 525 13.61 26.47 6.18
N GLU A 526 13.24 27.74 6.01
CA GLU A 526 13.98 28.89 6.55
C GLU A 526 13.98 28.93 8.09
N ASP A 527 12.92 28.45 8.75
CA ASP A 527 12.81 28.40 10.22
C ASP A 527 13.67 27.29 10.86
N LEU A 528 14.17 26.35 10.04
CA LEU A 528 15.04 25.25 10.48
C LEU A 528 16.53 25.56 10.29
N GLY A 529 16.88 26.76 9.83
CA GLY A 529 18.26 27.19 9.62
C GLY A 529 18.96 26.54 8.42
N VAL A 530 18.22 25.83 7.56
CA VAL A 530 18.75 25.21 6.34
C VAL A 530 18.76 26.25 5.23
N LYS A 531 19.96 26.78 4.90
CA LYS A 531 20.13 27.60 3.69
C LYS A 531 19.91 26.71 2.46
N LYS A 532 19.20 27.25 1.46
CA LYS A 532 18.86 26.57 0.20
C LYS A 532 20.06 25.95 -0.50
#